data_AF-A0A496QTX7-F1
#
_entry.id   AF-A0A496QTX7-F1
#
_cell.length_a   1.000
_cell.length_b   1.000
_cell.length_c   1.000
_cell.angle_alpha   90.00
_cell.angle_beta   90.00
_cell.angle_gamma   90.00
#
_symmetry.space_group_name_H-M   'P 1'
#
loop_
_entity.id
_entity.type
_entity.pdbx_description
1 polymer ?
#
loop_
_entity_poly.entity_id
_entity_poly.type
_entity_poly.pdbx_seq_one_letter_code
_entity_poly.pdbx_strand_id
1 'polypeptide(L)'
;MKGQHKRKVLRYFTGVVLLLILTVPYGFTHGTKYELLTDGIIGVKAMYDTGEVMADARVLIFAPGEAEASIITRTDSRGIVCFKPDKSGTWVLQVLEDTGHGMRINLKVDEALTLAEGVNKSAGFTWLQKAVLALCVVWGFTGTALFMYSRRKR
;
A
#
# COMPACT_ATOMS: atom_id res chain seq x y z
N MET A 1 -16.77 -78.37 15.39
CA MET A 1 -15.57 -77.55 15.03
C MET A 1 -15.87 -76.22 14.31
N LYS A 2 -16.96 -76.08 13.53
CA LYS A 2 -17.29 -74.83 12.78
C LYS A 2 -17.53 -73.58 13.66
N GLY A 3 -18.04 -73.73 14.88
CA GLY A 3 -18.36 -72.60 15.78
C GLY A 3 -17.13 -71.90 16.39
N GLN A 4 -16.06 -72.62 16.69
CA GLN A 4 -14.84 -72.01 17.24
C GLN A 4 -14.07 -71.21 16.19
N HIS A 5 -14.06 -71.66 14.94
CA HIS A 5 -13.42 -70.93 13.85
C HIS A 5 -14.12 -69.59 13.57
N LYS A 6 -15.47 -69.56 13.58
CA LYS A 6 -16.25 -68.32 13.42
C LYS A 6 -15.98 -67.32 14.56
N ARG A 7 -15.87 -67.80 15.81
CA ARG A 7 -15.55 -66.95 16.97
C ARG A 7 -14.13 -66.37 16.92
N LYS A 8 -13.15 -67.12 16.42
CA LYS A 8 -11.77 -66.62 16.23
C LYS A 8 -11.72 -65.55 15.14
N VAL A 9 -12.35 -65.80 13.99
CA VAL A 9 -12.42 -64.83 12.86
C VAL A 9 -13.10 -63.54 13.29
N LEU A 10 -14.23 -63.64 14.03
CA LEU A 10 -14.92 -62.47 14.54
C LEU A 10 -14.02 -61.67 15.51
N ARG A 11 -13.29 -62.32 16.41
CA ARG A 11 -12.35 -61.65 17.34
C ARG A 11 -11.21 -60.94 16.60
N TYR A 12 -10.62 -61.56 15.58
CA TYR A 12 -9.57 -60.92 14.77
C TYR A 12 -10.13 -59.72 13.99
N PHE A 13 -11.32 -59.87 13.40
CA PHE A 13 -11.99 -58.79 12.68
C PHE A 13 -12.28 -57.60 13.61
N THR A 14 -12.85 -57.85 14.80
CA THR A 14 -13.10 -56.80 15.79
C THR A 14 -11.80 -56.13 16.25
N GLY A 15 -10.72 -56.90 16.43
CA GLY A 15 -9.41 -56.38 16.79
C GLY A 15 -8.80 -55.48 15.71
N VAL A 16 -8.91 -55.84 14.43
CA VAL A 16 -8.45 -55.03 13.29
C VAL A 16 -9.26 -53.75 13.16
N VAL A 17 -10.59 -53.83 13.33
CA VAL A 17 -11.46 -52.64 13.30
C VAL A 17 -11.12 -51.68 14.45
N LEU A 18 -10.90 -52.19 15.66
CA LEU A 18 -10.47 -51.36 16.81
C LEU A 18 -9.11 -50.71 16.58
N LEU A 19 -8.14 -51.45 16.01
CA LEU A 19 -6.82 -50.92 15.66
C LEU A 19 -6.93 -49.80 14.61
N LEU A 20 -7.76 -49.99 13.59
CA LEU A 20 -7.99 -48.97 12.54
C LEU A 20 -8.64 -47.69 13.09
N ILE A 21 -9.61 -47.81 14.00
CA ILE A 21 -10.25 -46.67 14.67
C ILE A 21 -9.26 -45.92 15.57
N LEU A 22 -8.37 -46.64 16.26
CA LEU A 22 -7.30 -46.05 17.10
C LEU A 22 -6.19 -45.38 16.26
N THR A 23 -6.04 -45.74 14.98
CA THR A 23 -5.08 -45.12 14.06
C THR A 23 -5.62 -43.93 13.28
N VAL A 24 -6.91 -43.58 13.41
CA VAL A 24 -7.43 -42.33 12.84
C VAL A 24 -6.77 -41.20 13.62
N PRO A 25 -5.74 -40.51 13.07
CA PRO A 25 -5.06 -39.49 13.83
C PRO A 25 -6.05 -38.35 14.04
N TYR A 26 -5.88 -37.62 15.14
CA TYR A 26 -6.37 -36.26 15.30
C TYR A 26 -5.71 -35.36 14.25
N GLY A 27 -6.07 -35.55 12.98
CA GLY A 27 -5.66 -34.70 11.88
C GLY A 27 -6.34 -33.37 12.08
N PHE A 28 -5.67 -32.45 12.79
CA PHE A 28 -6.00 -31.04 12.77
C PHE A 28 -5.70 -30.53 11.36
N THR A 29 -6.57 -30.84 10.41
CA THR A 29 -6.56 -30.20 9.10
C THR A 29 -6.94 -28.75 9.36
N HIS A 30 -5.94 -27.86 9.34
CA HIS A 30 -6.19 -26.43 9.43
C HIS A 30 -7.04 -26.01 8.23
N GLY A 31 -8.32 -25.72 8.48
CA GLY A 31 -9.17 -25.08 7.49
C GLY A 31 -8.75 -23.62 7.34
N THR A 32 -8.59 -23.16 6.10
CA THR A 32 -8.41 -21.73 5.83
C THR A 32 -9.77 -21.06 5.70
N LYS A 33 -9.90 -19.86 6.25
CA LYS A 33 -11.06 -18.98 6.06
C LYS A 33 -10.56 -17.69 5.43
N TYR A 34 -11.42 -17.06 4.63
CA TYR A 34 -11.16 -15.74 4.07
C TYR A 34 -12.35 -14.83 4.38
N GLU A 35 -12.07 -13.54 4.42
CA GLU A 35 -13.07 -12.48 4.48
C GLU A 35 -12.70 -11.47 3.39
N LEU A 36 -13.70 -10.97 2.68
CA LEU A 36 -13.49 -9.94 1.66
C LEU A 36 -13.69 -8.58 2.29
N LEU A 37 -12.63 -7.78 2.30
CA LEU A 37 -12.68 -6.37 2.64
C LEU A 37 -12.78 -5.58 1.35
N THR A 38 -13.88 -4.85 1.15
CA THR A 38 -14.11 -4.02 -0.05
C THR A 38 -14.28 -2.54 0.28
N ASP A 39 -14.37 -2.21 1.57
CA ASP A 39 -14.64 -0.88 2.09
C ASP A 39 -13.45 -0.33 2.90
N GLY A 40 -13.32 0.99 2.95
CA GLY A 40 -12.25 1.68 3.68
C GLY A 40 -10.83 1.42 3.14
N ILE A 41 -10.68 0.79 1.97
CA ILE A 41 -9.37 0.58 1.35
C ILE A 41 -8.98 1.85 0.59
N ILE A 42 -7.78 2.35 0.88
CA ILE A 42 -7.18 3.47 0.18
C ILE A 42 -6.18 2.93 -0.84
N GLY A 43 -6.49 3.17 -2.12
CA GLY A 43 -5.60 2.88 -3.24
C GLY A 43 -4.89 4.13 -3.75
N VAL A 44 -3.58 4.07 -3.90
CA VAL A 44 -2.76 5.16 -4.43
C VAL A 44 -2.02 4.67 -5.67
N LYS A 45 -2.19 5.40 -6.78
CA LYS A 45 -1.43 5.18 -8.02
C LYS A 45 -0.29 6.19 -8.12
N ALA A 46 0.94 5.69 -8.10
CA ALA A 46 2.15 6.47 -8.26
C ALA A 46 2.59 6.50 -9.74
N MET A 47 2.84 7.71 -10.24
CA MET A 47 3.25 7.96 -11.63
C MET A 47 4.21 9.15 -11.65
N TYR A 48 5.12 9.16 -12.62
CA TYR A 48 5.95 10.32 -12.94
C TYR A 48 5.11 11.43 -13.59
N ASP A 49 5.67 12.63 -13.69
CA ASP A 49 5.02 13.76 -14.38
C ASP A 49 4.87 13.54 -15.90
N THR A 50 5.67 12.63 -16.46
CA THR A 50 5.53 12.10 -17.82
C THR A 50 4.31 11.19 -18.00
N GLY A 51 3.69 10.72 -16.91
CA GLY A 51 2.59 9.76 -16.91
C GLY A 51 3.01 8.29 -16.85
N GLU A 52 4.31 8.00 -16.90
CA GLU A 52 4.84 6.64 -16.68
C GLU A 52 4.54 6.16 -15.25
N VAL A 53 4.21 4.88 -15.09
CA VAL A 53 3.88 4.31 -13.78
C VAL A 53 5.14 4.00 -12.98
N MET A 54 5.11 4.27 -11.68
CA MET A 54 6.18 3.84 -10.77
C MET A 54 5.94 2.39 -10.36
N ALA A 55 6.24 1.44 -11.23
CA ALA A 55 6.08 0.01 -10.96
C ALA A 55 7.18 -0.52 -10.04
N ASP A 56 6.84 -1.43 -9.14
CA ASP A 56 7.77 -2.03 -8.17
C ASP A 56 8.56 -0.99 -7.34
N ALA A 57 8.00 0.20 -7.12
CA ALA A 57 8.63 1.24 -6.30
C ALA A 57 8.45 0.92 -4.81
N ARG A 58 9.45 1.20 -3.98
CA ARG A 58 9.36 1.00 -2.52
C ARG A 58 8.36 1.99 -1.93
N VAL A 59 7.47 1.52 -1.07
CA VAL A 59 6.50 2.35 -0.36
C VAL A 59 6.67 2.19 1.15
N LEU A 60 6.83 3.32 1.84
CA LEU A 60 6.80 3.40 3.29
C LEU A 60 5.52 4.14 3.71
N ILE A 61 4.71 3.51 4.56
CA ILE A 61 3.46 4.07 5.08
C ILE A 61 3.65 4.32 6.56
N PHE A 62 3.40 5.56 7.00
CA PHE A 62 3.51 5.99 8.38
C PHE A 62 2.11 6.32 8.89
N ALA A 63 1.74 5.72 10.01
CA ALA A 63 0.51 6.05 10.69
C ALA A 63 0.61 7.44 11.37
N PRO A 64 -0.53 8.08 11.68
CA PRO A 64 -0.56 9.40 12.30
C PRO A 64 0.26 9.45 13.59
N GLY A 65 1.22 10.37 13.65
CA GLY A 65 2.07 10.60 14.83
C GLY A 65 3.23 9.61 15.00
N GLU A 66 3.41 8.66 14.08
CA GLU A 66 4.49 7.66 14.17
C GLU A 66 5.73 8.10 13.38
N ALA A 67 6.91 7.86 13.97
CA ALA A 67 8.20 8.17 13.32
C ALA A 67 8.70 7.05 12.42
N GLU A 68 8.26 5.81 12.68
CA GLU A 68 8.62 4.62 11.92
C GLU A 68 7.49 4.22 10.96
N ALA A 69 7.85 3.54 9.87
CA ALA A 69 6.85 3.07 8.91
C ALA A 69 6.11 1.88 9.50
N SER A 70 4.79 1.99 9.61
CA SER A 70 3.91 0.91 10.04
C SER A 70 3.75 -0.17 8.94
N ILE A 71 3.88 0.22 7.67
CA ILE A 71 3.84 -0.70 6.53
C ILE A 71 4.98 -0.39 5.57
N ILE A 72 5.73 -1.42 5.19
CA ILE A 72 6.77 -1.37 4.17
C ILE A 72 6.36 -2.33 3.06
N THR A 73 6.12 -1.80 1.86
CA THR A 73 5.62 -2.59 0.72
C THR A 73 6.19 -2.05 -0.60
N ARG A 74 5.72 -2.57 -1.73
CA ARG A 74 6.05 -2.09 -3.07
C ARG A 74 4.78 -1.88 -3.89
N THR A 75 4.83 -0.98 -4.86
CA THR A 75 3.74 -0.81 -5.82
C THR A 75 3.63 -2.00 -6.76
N ASP A 76 2.42 -2.30 -7.24
CA ASP A 76 2.21 -3.32 -8.26
C ASP A 76 2.76 -2.88 -9.64
N SER A 77 2.64 -3.74 -10.65
CA SER A 77 3.09 -3.46 -12.02
C SER A 77 2.38 -2.27 -12.69
N ARG A 78 1.29 -1.78 -12.11
CA ARG A 78 0.52 -0.60 -12.57
C ARG A 78 0.83 0.64 -11.73
N GLY A 79 1.80 0.54 -10.81
CA GLY A 79 2.19 1.60 -9.89
C GLY A 79 1.21 1.80 -8.74
N ILE A 80 0.39 0.80 -8.40
CA ILE A 80 -0.65 0.92 -7.37
C ILE A 80 -0.20 0.28 -6.07
N VAL A 81 -0.43 0.97 -4.96
CA VAL A 81 -0.36 0.43 -3.60
C VAL A 81 -1.70 0.63 -2.90
N CYS A 82 -2.14 -0.37 -2.15
CA CYS A 82 -3.37 -0.31 -1.37
C CYS A 82 -3.07 -0.60 0.10
N PHE A 83 -3.75 0.12 0.99
CA PHE A 83 -3.74 -0.16 2.42
C PHE A 83 -5.09 0.22 3.03
N LYS A 84 -5.41 -0.37 4.19
CA LYS A 84 -6.61 -0.01 4.97
C LYS A 84 -6.14 0.68 6.25
N PRO A 85 -6.45 1.98 6.45
CA PRO A 85 -6.08 2.68 7.67
C PRO A 85 -6.84 2.09 8.87
N ASP A 86 -6.20 2.12 10.04
CA ASP A 86 -6.76 1.63 11.30
C ASP A 86 -7.13 2.75 12.29
N LYS A 87 -6.68 3.99 12.03
CA LYS A 87 -6.94 5.16 12.86
C LYS A 87 -7.08 6.43 12.01
N SER A 88 -7.86 7.38 12.53
CA SER A 88 -8.02 8.71 11.93
C SER A 88 -6.75 9.55 12.11
N GLY A 89 -6.57 10.54 11.25
CA GLY A 89 -5.43 11.45 11.26
C GLY A 89 -4.68 11.51 9.92
N THR A 90 -3.53 12.16 9.93
CA THR A 90 -2.70 12.32 8.73
C THR A 90 -1.75 11.14 8.56
N TRP A 91 -2.06 10.28 7.61
CA TRP A 91 -1.19 9.22 7.13
C TRP A 91 -0.19 9.79 6.13
N VAL A 92 1.03 9.27 6.17
CA VAL A 92 2.08 9.68 5.24
C VAL A 92 2.52 8.48 4.42
N LEU A 93 2.46 8.60 3.11
CA LEU A 93 3.05 7.64 2.19
C LEU A 93 4.30 8.25 1.56
N GLN A 94 5.40 7.51 1.56
CA GLN A 94 6.59 7.84 0.80
C GLN A 94 6.78 6.76 -0.26
N VAL A 95 6.65 7.14 -1.53
CA VAL A 95 6.99 6.28 -2.66
C VAL A 95 8.40 6.64 -3.09
N LEU A 96 9.31 5.66 -3.06
CA LEU A 96 10.74 5.83 -3.23
C LEU A 96 11.22 4.89 -4.33
N GLU A 97 11.97 5.45 -5.26
CA GLU A 97 12.70 4.71 -6.28
C GLU A 97 14.18 4.63 -5.91
N ASP A 98 14.86 3.58 -6.37
CA ASP A 98 16.28 3.35 -6.10
C ASP A 98 17.18 4.42 -6.75
N THR A 99 16.67 5.13 -7.77
CA THR A 99 17.38 6.23 -8.46
C THR A 99 17.29 7.57 -7.73
N GLY A 100 16.56 7.65 -6.62
CA GLY A 100 16.39 8.85 -5.79
C GLY A 100 15.16 9.70 -6.13
N HIS A 101 14.39 9.34 -7.18
CA HIS A 101 13.08 9.94 -7.41
C HIS A 101 12.06 9.39 -6.41
N GLY A 102 11.21 10.25 -5.90
CA GLY A 102 10.19 9.85 -4.96
C GLY A 102 9.18 10.93 -4.69
N MET A 103 8.09 10.56 -4.02
CA MET A 103 7.06 11.49 -3.60
C MET A 103 6.58 11.18 -2.19
N ARG A 104 6.24 12.24 -1.46
CA ARG A 104 5.61 12.16 -0.14
C ARG A 104 4.16 12.64 -0.27
N ILE A 105 3.23 11.79 0.12
CA ILE A 105 1.79 12.03 0.04
C ILE A 105 1.25 12.07 1.46
N ASN A 106 0.57 13.16 1.82
CA ASN A 106 -0.13 13.29 3.09
C ASN A 106 -1.62 13.03 2.87
N LEU A 107 -2.15 11.97 3.45
CA LEU A 107 -3.53 11.54 3.33
C LEU A 107 -4.23 11.79 4.66
N LYS A 108 -5.24 12.66 4.66
CA LYS A 108 -6.07 12.89 5.85
C LYS A 108 -7.19 11.86 5.87
N VAL A 109 -7.18 11.02 6.89
CA VAL A 109 -8.21 10.00 7.16
C VAL A 109 -9.11 10.51 8.28
N ASP A 110 -10.42 10.43 8.08
CA ASP A 110 -11.42 10.84 9.06
C ASP A 110 -11.77 9.73 10.06
N GLU A 111 -12.71 10.01 10.98
CA GLU A 111 -13.18 9.03 11.96
C GLU A 111 -13.92 7.84 11.33
N ALA A 112 -14.45 8.00 10.12
CA ALA A 112 -15.04 6.91 9.35
C ALA A 112 -13.99 6.02 8.64
N LEU A 113 -12.69 6.27 8.87
CA LEU A 113 -11.56 5.60 8.23
C LEU A 113 -11.57 5.73 6.70
N THR A 114 -12.10 6.86 6.21
CA THR A 114 -12.12 7.21 4.79
C THR A 114 -11.30 8.45 4.52
N LEU A 115 -10.98 8.71 3.25
CA LEU A 115 -10.30 9.94 2.87
C LEU A 115 -11.21 11.14 3.12
N ALA A 116 -10.75 12.10 3.91
CA ALA A 116 -11.48 13.34 4.14
C ALA A 116 -11.69 14.11 2.83
N GLU A 117 -12.82 14.80 2.71
CA GLU A 117 -13.13 15.62 1.53
C GLU A 117 -12.04 16.69 1.28
N GLY A 118 -11.65 16.86 0.02
CA GLY A 118 -10.64 17.86 -0.39
C GLY A 118 -9.19 17.38 -0.40
N VAL A 119 -8.89 16.08 -0.26
CA VAL A 119 -7.54 15.55 -0.55
C VAL A 119 -7.19 15.86 -2.01
N ASN A 120 -6.21 16.74 -2.21
CA ASN A 120 -5.79 17.22 -3.53
C ASN A 120 -5.34 16.05 -4.41
N LYS A 121 -6.00 15.90 -5.57
CA LYS A 121 -5.58 14.99 -6.63
C LYS A 121 -4.30 15.57 -7.27
N SER A 122 -3.18 14.88 -7.05
CA SER A 122 -1.85 15.12 -7.65
C SER A 122 -1.13 16.42 -7.28
N ALA A 123 0.12 16.29 -6.81
CA ALA A 123 1.02 17.38 -6.44
C ALA A 123 1.86 17.88 -7.63
N GLY A 124 1.26 18.03 -8.81
CA GLY A 124 1.93 18.53 -10.01
C GLY A 124 1.56 20.00 -10.29
N PHE A 125 2.55 20.81 -10.68
CA PHE A 125 2.27 22.16 -11.17
C PHE A 125 1.56 22.11 -12.52
N THR A 126 0.48 22.88 -12.66
CA THR A 126 -0.22 23.03 -13.94
C THR A 126 0.67 23.75 -14.95
N TRP A 127 0.41 23.54 -16.25
CA TRP A 127 1.18 24.21 -17.31
C TRP A 127 1.11 25.75 -17.17
N LEU A 128 -0.04 26.29 -16.74
CA LEU A 128 -0.23 27.71 -16.46
C LEU A 128 0.66 28.17 -15.31
N GLN A 129 0.76 27.42 -14.23
CA GLN A 129 1.67 27.73 -13.12
C GLN A 129 3.12 27.77 -13.60
N LYS A 130 3.54 26.80 -14.43
CA LYS A 130 4.88 26.78 -15.02
C LYS A 130 5.12 28.02 -15.91
N ALA A 131 4.14 28.42 -16.72
CA ALA A 131 4.24 29.58 -17.60
C ALA A 131 4.33 30.91 -16.81
N VAL A 132 3.51 31.08 -15.77
CA VAL A 132 3.55 32.26 -14.89
C VAL A 132 4.89 32.35 -14.17
N LEU A 133 5.41 31.22 -13.67
CA LEU A 133 6.73 31.18 -13.03
C LEU A 133 7.84 31.65 -13.99
N ALA A 134 7.83 31.16 -15.23
CA ALA A 134 8.80 31.58 -16.25
C ALA A 134 8.72 33.09 -16.55
N LEU A 135 7.51 33.64 -16.64
CA LEU A 135 7.27 35.07 -16.83
C LEU A 135 7.82 35.91 -15.67
N CYS A 136 7.58 35.48 -14.43
CA CYS A 136 8.11 36.17 -13.23
C CYS A 136 9.64 36.16 -13.20
N VAL A 137 10.27 35.05 -13.59
CA VAL A 137 11.73 34.94 -13.66
C VAL A 137 12.28 35.89 -14.72
N VAL A 138 11.73 35.88 -15.93
CA VAL A 138 12.15 36.79 -17.01
C VAL A 138 12.00 38.24 -16.55
N TRP A 139 10.82 38.61 -16.04
CA TRP A 139 10.55 39.96 -15.54
C TRP A 139 11.52 40.41 -14.43
N GLY A 140 11.82 39.51 -13.49
CA GLY A 140 12.80 39.77 -12.43
C GLY A 140 14.18 40.10 -13.00
N PHE A 141 14.68 39.30 -13.95
CA PHE A 141 15.96 39.57 -14.62
C PHE A 141 15.95 40.89 -15.39
N THR A 142 14.90 41.20 -16.14
CA THR A 142 14.79 42.48 -16.87
C THR A 142 14.78 43.67 -15.91
N GLY A 143 14.02 43.57 -14.81
CA GLY A 143 13.93 44.62 -13.79
C GLY A 143 15.28 44.88 -13.12
N THR A 144 16.01 43.82 -12.72
CA THR A 144 17.35 43.96 -12.14
C THR A 144 18.34 44.57 -13.14
N ALA A 145 18.32 44.14 -14.40
CA ALA A 145 19.20 44.69 -15.44
C ALA A 145 18.95 46.18 -15.68
N LEU A 146 17.68 46.60 -15.79
CA LEU A 146 17.30 48.01 -15.95
C LEU A 146 17.68 48.86 -14.74
N PHE A 147 17.52 48.32 -13.53
CA PHE A 147 17.93 49.01 -12.29
C PHE A 147 19.44 49.24 -12.23
N MET A 148 20.25 48.24 -12.62
CA MET A 148 21.70 48.41 -12.68
C MET A 148 22.14 49.36 -13.79
N TYR A 149 21.44 49.35 -14.93
CA TYR A 149 21.70 50.28 -16.03
C TYR A 149 21.39 51.74 -15.64
N SER A 150 20.28 51.99 -14.94
CA SER A 150 19.91 53.33 -14.49
C SER A 150 20.87 53.89 -13.44
N ARG A 151 21.45 53.03 -12.58
CA ARG A 151 22.50 53.39 -11.61
C ARG A 151 23.83 53.79 -12.25
N ARG A 152 24.16 53.31 -13.46
CA ARG A 152 25.40 53.68 -14.17
C ARG A 152 25.34 55.06 -14.84
N LYS A 153 24.14 55.61 -15.04
CA LYS A 153 23.93 56.95 -15.64
C LYS A 153 23.83 58.08 -14.60
N ARG A 154 23.86 57.76 -13.31
CA ARG A 154 24.09 58.72 -12.22
C ARG A 154 25.53 58.61 -11.76
#